data_AF-A0A919P4E5-F1
#
_entry.id   AF-A0A919P4E5-F1
#
_cell.length_a   1.000
_cell.length_b   1.000
_cell.length_c   1.000
_cell.angle_alpha   90.00
_cell.angle_beta   90.00
_cell.angle_gamma   90.00
#
_symmetry.space_group_name_H-M   'P 1'
#
loop_
_entity.id
_entity.type
_entity.pdbx_description
1 polymer ?
#
loop_
_entity_poly.entity_id
_entity_poly.type
_entity_poly.pdbx_seq_one_letter_code
_entity_poly.pdbx_strand_id
1 'polypeptide(L)'
;MNWSEVAQKVTAAGGDWQVARALLLSYGLQVVDATADDAEWAATRWRRGEGLSLADRFCLALGARLGGTVWTADTAWASDGNISQIR
;
A
#
# COMPACT_ATOMS: atom_id res chain seq x y z
N MET A 1 6.82 1.94 -0.82
CA MET A 1 5.81 2.82 -1.44
C MET A 1 4.83 3.36 -0.41
N ASN A 2 3.95 2.53 0.16
CA ASN A 2 2.90 2.97 1.10
C ASN A 2 3.42 3.79 2.29
N TRP A 3 4.48 3.34 2.96
CA TRP A 3 5.10 4.07 4.09
C TRP A 3 5.55 5.49 3.74
N SER A 4 6.08 5.69 2.53
CA SER A 4 6.48 7.01 2.03
C SER A 4 5.28 7.92 1.77
N GLU A 5 4.19 7.36 1.25
CA GLU A 5 2.97 8.11 0.97
C GLU A 5 2.31 8.59 2.27
N VAL A 6 2.24 7.73 3.29
CA VAL A 6 1.75 8.10 4.63
C VAL A 6 2.59 9.25 5.19
N ALA A 7 3.92 9.15 5.15
CA ALA A 7 4.81 10.22 5.62
C ALA A 7 4.56 11.55 4.89
N GLN A 8 4.43 11.51 3.56
CA GLN A 8 4.13 12.67 2.75
C GLN A 8 2.77 13.28 3.11
N LYS A 9 1.72 12.48 3.30
CA LYS A 9 0.38 12.96 3.65
C LYS A 9 0.34 13.61 5.03
N VAL A 10 1.00 13.00 6.03
CA VAL A 10 1.13 13.59 7.38
C VAL A 10 1.84 14.94 7.30
N THR A 11 2.95 15.00 6.59
CA THR A 11 3.76 16.23 6.45
C THR A 11 2.98 17.32 5.71
N ALA A 12 2.31 16.97 4.60
CA ALA A 12 1.51 17.91 3.81
C ALA A 12 0.31 18.48 4.59
N ALA A 13 -0.22 17.74 5.55
CA ALA A 13 -1.27 18.20 6.46
C ALA A 13 -0.73 19.04 7.65
N GLY A 14 0.58 19.30 7.72
CA GLY A 14 1.22 20.03 8.82
C GLY A 14 1.46 19.18 10.08
N GLY A 15 1.32 17.86 9.99
CA GLY A 15 1.58 16.94 11.11
C GLY A 15 3.06 16.60 11.29
N ASP A 16 3.42 16.18 12.51
CA ASP A 16 4.76 15.69 12.83
C ASP A 16 4.91 14.22 12.41
N TRP A 17 5.73 13.97 11.39
CA TRP A 17 5.99 12.62 10.91
C TRP A 17 6.68 11.73 11.95
N GLN A 18 7.55 12.25 12.81
CA GLN A 18 8.22 11.42 13.81
C GLN A 18 7.23 10.92 14.86
N VAL A 19 6.29 11.77 15.29
CA VAL A 19 5.21 11.37 16.20
C VAL A 19 4.29 10.34 15.55
N ALA A 20 3.83 10.61 14.31
CA ALA A 20 2.97 9.69 13.58
C ALA A 20 3.65 8.34 13.33
N ARG A 21 4.92 8.35 12.94
CA ARG A 21 5.75 7.15 12.77
C ARG A 21 5.82 6.33 14.05
N ALA A 22 6.14 6.96 15.19
CA ALA A 22 6.26 6.26 16.45
C ALA A 22 4.94 5.59 16.87
N LEU A 23 3.82 6.30 16.68
CA LEU A 23 2.49 5.76 16.94
C LEU A 23 2.12 4.60 16.01
N LEU A 24 2.39 4.70 14.71
CA LEU A 24 2.10 3.61 13.77
C LEU A 24 2.91 2.34 14.10
N LEU A 25 4.18 2.49 14.46
CA LEU A 25 5.05 1.37 14.82
C LEU A 25 4.68 0.75 16.18
N SER A 26 4.01 1.47 17.08
CA SER A 26 3.60 0.92 18.38
C SER A 26 2.44 -0.08 18.27
N TYR A 27 1.67 -0.06 17.18
CA TYR A 27 0.59 -1.02 16.89
C TYR A 27 1.07 -2.36 16.31
N GLY A 28 2.38 -2.63 16.31
CA GLY A 28 2.94 -3.85 15.74
C GLY A 28 2.99 -3.85 14.20
N LEU A 29 2.84 -2.67 13.58
CA LEU A 29 2.99 -2.50 12.13
C LEU A 29 4.42 -2.87 11.70
N GLN A 30 4.53 -3.76 10.72
CA GLN A 30 5.80 -4.10 10.09
C GLN A 30 5.91 -3.39 8.74
N VAL A 31 7.01 -2.66 8.55
CA VAL A 31 7.41 -2.10 7.26
C VAL A 31 8.41 -3.05 6.63
N VAL A 32 8.10 -3.54 5.43
CA VAL A 32 8.96 -4.46 4.68
C VAL A 32 9.46 -3.80 3.41
N ASP A 33 10.63 -4.23 2.97
CA ASP A 33 11.25 -3.72 1.74
C ASP A 33 10.44 -4.12 0.51
N ALA A 34 10.42 -3.21 -0.47
CA ALA A 34 9.95 -3.51 -1.81
C ALA A 34 11.05 -4.27 -2.55
N THR A 35 10.70 -5.43 -3.11
CA THR A 35 11.65 -6.30 -3.81
C THR A 35 11.56 -6.13 -5.33
N ALA A 36 12.53 -6.69 -6.05
CA ALA A 36 12.47 -6.75 -7.52
C ALA A 36 11.27 -7.56 -7.99
N ASP A 37 10.96 -8.68 -7.32
CA ASP A 37 9.79 -9.51 -7.63
C ASP A 37 8.48 -8.73 -7.48
N ASP A 38 8.37 -7.90 -6.43
CA ASP A 38 7.20 -7.01 -6.26
C ASP A 38 7.07 -6.03 -7.43
N ALA A 39 8.20 -5.53 -7.94
CA ALA A 39 8.23 -4.58 -9.06
C ALA A 39 7.83 -5.25 -10.38
N GLU A 40 8.36 -6.44 -10.68
CA GLU A 40 7.99 -7.20 -11.87
C GLU A 40 6.53 -7.63 -11.83
N TRP A 41 6.04 -8.10 -10.67
CA TRP A 41 4.64 -8.40 -10.47
C TRP A 41 3.76 -7.16 -10.72
N ALA A 42 4.12 -6.01 -10.13
CA ALA A 42 3.38 -4.77 -10.31
C ALA A 42 3.39 -4.28 -11.77
N ALA A 43 4.47 -4.55 -12.52
CA ALA A 43 4.57 -4.23 -13.94
C ALA A 43 3.65 -5.13 -14.78
N THR A 44 3.69 -6.45 -14.56
CA THR A 44 2.86 -7.41 -15.30
C THR A 44 1.36 -7.25 -15.05
N ARG A 45 0.98 -6.77 -13.85
CA ARG A 45 -0.41 -6.54 -13.47
C ARG A 45 -1.03 -5.31 -14.14
N TRP A 46 -0.22 -4.37 -14.63
CA TRP A 46 -0.70 -3.11 -15.18
C TRP A 46 -1.64 -3.30 -16.37
N ARG A 47 -2.76 -2.59 -16.36
CA ARG A 47 -3.68 -2.52 -17.50
C ARG A 47 -4.00 -1.08 -17.84
N ARG A 48 -4.02 -0.77 -19.14
CA ARG A 48 -4.38 0.57 -19.62
C ARG A 48 -5.79 0.93 -19.18
N GLY A 49 -5.93 2.05 -18.48
CA GLY A 49 -7.24 2.58 -18.06
C GLY A 49 -7.82 1.99 -16.78
N GLU A 50 -7.10 1.14 -16.04
CA GLU A 50 -7.63 0.52 -14.81
C GLU A 50 -7.65 1.43 -13.58
N GLY A 51 -6.98 2.59 -13.64
CA GLY A 51 -6.96 3.57 -12.56
C GLY A 51 -5.96 3.29 -11.42
N LEU A 52 -5.40 2.08 -11.33
CA LEU A 52 -4.40 1.74 -10.31
C LEU A 52 -3.07 2.48 -10.56
N SER A 53 -2.57 3.16 -9.53
CA SER A 53 -1.25 3.77 -9.51
C SER A 53 -0.14 2.70 -9.39
N LEU A 54 1.12 3.12 -9.55
CA LEU A 54 2.26 2.25 -9.26
C LEU A 54 2.26 1.78 -7.81
N ALA A 55 1.97 2.70 -6.87
CA ALA A 55 1.95 2.38 -5.44
C ALA A 55 0.87 1.34 -5.11
N ASP A 56 -0.32 1.46 -5.72
CA ASP A 56 -1.41 0.50 -5.56
C ASP A 56 -0.99 -0.90 -5.99
N ARG A 57 -0.35 -1.00 -7.17
CA ARG A 57 0.13 -2.29 -7.67
C ARG A 57 1.23 -2.89 -6.80
N PHE A 58 2.09 -2.08 -6.17
CA PHE A 58 3.07 -2.57 -5.20
C PHE A 58 2.41 -3.08 -3.91
N CYS A 59 1.34 -2.43 -3.43
CA CYS A 59 0.57 -2.92 -2.29
C CYS A 59 -0.09 -4.28 -2.61
N LEU A 60 -0.62 -4.44 -3.82
CA LEU A 60 -1.16 -5.72 -4.30
C LEU A 60 -0.07 -6.79 -4.45
N ALA A 61 1.10 -6.44 -4.98
CA ALA A 61 2.23 -7.34 -5.12
C ALA A 61 2.68 -7.90 -3.76
N LEU A 62 2.79 -7.02 -2.76
CA LEU A 62 3.13 -7.42 -1.41
C LEU A 62 2.08 -8.36 -0.80
N GLY A 63 0.80 -8.06 -1.01
CA GLY A 63 -0.30 -8.92 -0.58
C GLY A 63 -0.23 -10.31 -1.21
N ALA A 64 0.07 -10.38 -2.51
CA ALA A 64 0.27 -11.64 -3.23
C ALA A 64 1.48 -12.41 -2.70
N ARG A 65 2.62 -11.75 -2.46
CA ARG A 65 3.84 -12.37 -1.94
C ARG A 65 3.69 -12.91 -0.52
N LEU A 66 2.99 -12.20 0.36
CA LEU A 66 2.80 -12.61 1.75
C LEU A 66 1.56 -13.48 1.97
N GLY A 67 0.72 -13.68 0.95
CA GLY A 67 -0.58 -14.36 1.09
C GLY A 67 -1.54 -13.63 2.04
N GLY A 68 -1.35 -12.32 2.22
CA GLY A 68 -2.08 -11.48 3.16
C GLY A 68 -3.33 -10.86 2.55
N THR A 69 -4.24 -10.40 3.43
CA THR A 69 -5.37 -9.55 3.03
C THR A 69 -4.86 -8.14 2.78
N VAL A 70 -5.19 -7.58 1.61
CA VAL A 70 -4.87 -6.18 1.29
C VAL A 70 -6.07 -5.31 1.62
N TRP A 71 -5.86 -4.37 2.55
CA TRP A 71 -6.90 -3.45 3.00
C TRP A 71 -6.84 -2.14 2.22
N THR A 72 -7.99 -1.65 1.78
CA THR A 72 -8.08 -0.39 1.03
C THR A 72 -9.37 0.37 1.36
N ALA A 73 -9.29 1.69 1.33
CA ALA A 73 -10.47 2.57 1.34
C ALA A 73 -10.84 3.05 -0.08
N ASP A 74 -10.07 2.65 -1.10
CA ASP A 74 -10.27 3.05 -2.48
C ASP A 74 -11.25 2.10 -3.19
N THR A 75 -12.36 2.67 -3.67
CA THR A 75 -13.38 1.95 -4.44
C THR A 75 -12.90 1.52 -5.83
N ALA A 76 -11.83 2.11 -6.36
CA ALA A 76 -11.24 1.73 -7.65
C ALA A 76 -10.63 0.32 -7.61
N TRP A 77 -10.30 -0.18 -6.42
CA TRP A 77 -9.83 -1.54 -6.24
C TRP A 77 -11.02 -2.49 -6.25
N ALA A 78 -11.03 -3.42 -7.21
CA ALA A 78 -12.03 -4.48 -7.26
C ALA A 78 -11.96 -5.34 -5.99
N SER A 79 -13.13 -5.73 -5.47
CA SER A 79 -13.25 -6.67 -4.35
C SER A 79 -13.09 -8.10 -4.86
N ASP A 80 -11.87 -8.48 -5.24
CA ASP A 80 -11.55 -9.84 -5.71
C ASP A 80 -10.49 -10.50 -4.82
N GLY A 81 -10.70 -11.78 -4.50
CA GLY A 81 -9.73 -12.63 -3.81
C GLY A 81 -9.39 -12.14 -2.40
N ASN A 82 -8.19 -11.56 -2.25
CA ASN A 82 -7.59 -11.14 -0.98
C ASN A 82 -7.71 -9.63 -0.70
N ILE A 83 -8.51 -8.88 -1.46
CA ILE A 83 -8.71 -7.44 -1.27
C ILE A 83 -9.94 -7.20 -0.39
N SER A 84 -9.77 -6.46 0.71
CA SER A 84 -10.86 -6.09 1.62
C SER A 84 -11.02 -4.57 1.71
N GLN A 85 -12.23 -4.08 1.40
CA GLN A 85 -12.56 -2.67 1.52
C GLN A 85 -12.95 -2.34 2.96
N ILE A 86 -12.27 -1.35 3.56
CA ILE A 86 -12.69 -0.76 4.84
C ILE A 86 -13.71 0.34 4.56
N ARG A 87 -14.90 0.23 5.17
CA ARG A 87 -16.00 1.20 5.10
C ARG A 87 -16.18 1.90 6.44
#